data_AF-A0A2E8R7B3-F1
#
_entry.id   AF-A0A2E8R7B3-F1
#
_cell.length_a   1.000
_cell.length_b   1.000
_cell.length_c   1.000
_cell.angle_alpha   90.00
_cell.angle_beta   90.00
_cell.angle_gamma   90.00
#
_symmetry.space_group_name_H-M   'P 1'
#
loop_
_entity.id
_entity.type
_entity.pdbx_description
1 polymer ?
#
loop_
_entity_poly.entity_id
_entity_poly.type
_entity_poly.pdbx_seq_one_letter_code
_entity_poly.pdbx_strand_id
1 'polypeptide(L)'
;MGPNTIHDKRRKKDKKPVLLKRFRKYIEDNGIGEECEECQFDHVIMEAEYQGKQVKLNDPIRTSENPNKKFKVYTKGPNGNIVVVRFGDPNMSIKRDDPNRRKSFRARHNCDNPGPKYKARYWSCYQWRAGAKVDN
;
A
#
# COMPACT_ATOMS: atom_id res chain seq x y z
N MET A 1 33.49 28.17 -59.90
CA MET A 1 32.45 27.14 -59.98
C MET A 1 32.99 25.94 -59.18
N GLY A 2 32.88 25.85 -57.85
CA GLY A 2 31.69 25.74 -57.00
C GLY A 2 31.24 24.26 -56.93
N PRO A 3 30.78 23.68 -55.80
CA PRO A 3 30.92 24.07 -54.38
C PRO A 3 31.26 22.90 -53.41
N ASN A 4 31.62 23.28 -52.17
CA ASN A 4 31.42 22.60 -50.88
C ASN A 4 30.89 21.14 -50.87
N THR A 5 31.69 20.20 -50.36
CA THR A 5 31.15 18.97 -49.76
C THR A 5 30.65 19.25 -48.35
N ILE A 6 29.33 19.41 -48.30
CA ILE A 6 28.46 19.51 -47.13
C ILE A 6 28.64 18.27 -46.24
N HIS A 7 28.88 18.50 -44.94
CA HIS A 7 28.65 17.52 -43.88
C HIS A 7 27.17 17.10 -43.91
N ASP A 8 26.91 15.91 -44.44
CA ASP A 8 25.58 15.34 -44.51
C ASP A 8 25.07 14.94 -43.12
N LYS A 9 24.20 15.79 -42.58
CA LYS A 9 23.32 15.48 -41.46
C LYS A 9 22.26 14.47 -41.92
N ARG A 10 22.49 13.17 -41.74
CA ARG A 10 21.41 12.16 -41.80
C ARG A 10 21.31 11.32 -40.51
N ARG A 11 20.58 11.92 -39.56
CA ARG A 11 19.46 11.33 -38.80
C ARG A 11 19.76 9.93 -38.22
N LYS A 12 20.31 9.88 -36.99
CA LYS A 12 20.23 8.69 -36.11
C LYS A 12 18.75 8.38 -35.92
N LYS A 13 18.18 7.48 -36.74
CA LYS A 13 16.84 6.94 -36.51
C LYS A 13 16.91 6.21 -35.18
N ASP A 14 16.25 6.76 -34.18
CA ASP A 14 16.05 6.22 -32.85
C ASP A 14 15.51 4.78 -32.94
N LYS A 15 16.41 3.80 -33.04
CA LYS A 15 16.06 2.41 -32.75
C LYS A 15 15.91 2.34 -31.24
N LYS A 16 14.74 2.74 -30.72
CA LYS A 16 14.33 2.34 -29.37
C LYS A 16 14.57 0.83 -29.29
N PRO A 17 15.50 0.36 -28.44
CA PRO A 17 16.00 -1.00 -28.52
C PRO A 17 14.84 -1.97 -28.32
N VAL A 18 14.81 -3.04 -29.11
CA VAL A 18 13.76 -4.08 -29.11
C VAL A 18 13.51 -4.62 -27.69
N LEU A 19 14.54 -4.57 -26.84
CA LEU A 19 14.50 -4.84 -25.40
C LEU A 19 13.41 -4.05 -24.66
N LEU A 20 13.26 -2.75 -24.94
CA LEU A 20 12.27 -1.87 -24.30
C LEU A 20 10.83 -2.23 -24.71
N LYS A 21 10.62 -2.72 -25.95
CA LYS A 21 9.30 -3.18 -26.41
C LYS A 21 8.92 -4.51 -25.77
N ARG A 22 9.88 -5.44 -25.66
CA ARG A 22 9.67 -6.75 -25.04
C ARG A 22 9.42 -6.63 -23.53
N PHE A 23 10.14 -5.72 -22.88
CA PHE A 23 9.94 -5.39 -21.47
C PHE A 23 8.56 -4.74 -21.23
N ARG A 24 8.14 -3.80 -22.09
CA ARG A 24 6.81 -3.20 -22.02
C ARG A 24 5.69 -4.21 -22.24
N LYS A 25 5.84 -5.10 -23.23
CA LYS A 25 4.88 -6.19 -23.46
C LYS A 25 4.81 -7.15 -22.28
N TYR A 26 5.96 -7.50 -21.68
CA TYR A 26 5.99 -8.31 -20.46
C TYR A 26 5.27 -7.63 -19.28
N ILE A 27 5.45 -6.32 -19.12
CA ILE A 27 4.72 -5.52 -18.12
C ILE A 27 3.21 -5.55 -18.38
N GLU A 28 2.78 -5.35 -19.63
CA GLU A 28 1.36 -5.36 -20.03
C GLU A 28 0.74 -6.77 -19.86
N ASP A 29 1.44 -7.82 -20.31
CA ASP A 29 0.98 -9.22 -20.26
C ASP A 29 0.93 -9.78 -18.82
N ASN A 30 1.78 -9.28 -17.91
CA ASN A 30 1.84 -9.73 -16.51
C ASN A 30 1.20 -8.71 -15.54
N GLY A 31 0.58 -7.64 -16.04
CA GLY A 31 -0.04 -6.61 -15.22
C GLY A 31 0.93 -5.87 -14.27
N ILE A 32 2.23 -5.88 -14.55
CA ILE A 32 3.31 -5.27 -13.73
C ILE A 32 3.38 -3.77 -14.05
N GLY A 33 2.25 -3.09 -14.02
CA GLY A 33 2.10 -1.67 -14.33
C GLY A 33 1.10 -0.94 -13.45
N GLU A 34 0.36 -1.68 -12.61
CA GLU A 34 -0.39 -1.09 -11.51
C GLU A 34 0.56 -0.88 -10.34
N GLU A 35 0.70 0.39 -9.95
CA GLU A 35 1.06 0.86 -8.62
C GLU A 35 1.22 -0.29 -7.60
N CYS A 36 2.44 -0.53 -7.14
CA CYS A 36 2.69 -1.46 -6.06
C CYS A 36 1.95 -0.96 -4.80
N GLU A 37 0.68 -1.36 -4.67
CA GLU A 37 -0.22 -1.03 -3.55
C GLU A 37 0.34 -1.51 -2.21
N GLU A 38 1.22 -2.52 -2.28
CA GLU A 38 1.99 -3.03 -1.15
C GLU A 38 3.04 -2.02 -0.64
N CYS A 39 3.60 -1.18 -1.50
CA CYS A 39 4.56 -0.13 -1.15
C CYS A 39 3.90 1.08 -0.46
N GLN A 40 2.57 1.20 -0.48
CA GLN A 40 1.85 2.30 0.19
C GLN A 40 1.83 2.15 1.72
N PHE A 41 2.07 0.94 2.24
CA PHE A 41 1.95 0.62 3.67
C PHE A 41 3.21 -0.01 4.23
N ASP A 42 4.35 0.67 4.11
CA ASP A 42 5.58 0.21 4.75
C ASP A 42 5.57 0.55 6.26
N HIS A 43 5.44 -0.49 7.08
CA HIS A 43 5.67 -0.37 8.52
C HIS A 43 6.54 -1.48 9.05
N VAL A 44 7.58 -1.05 9.75
CA VAL A 44 8.41 -1.90 10.57
C VAL A 44 7.63 -2.23 11.85
N ILE A 45 7.43 -3.53 12.08
CA ILE A 45 6.97 -4.03 13.37
C ILE A 45 8.12 -3.81 14.35
N MET A 46 7.83 -3.12 15.45
CA MET A 46 8.82 -2.84 16.47
C MET A 46 8.26 -3.19 17.85
N GLU A 47 9.12 -3.61 18.76
CA GLU A 47 8.74 -3.82 20.16
C GLU A 47 8.77 -2.50 20.94
N ALA A 48 7.84 -2.35 21.87
CA ALA A 48 7.81 -1.23 22.79
C ALA A 48 7.13 -1.63 24.11
N GLU A 49 7.34 -0.83 25.16
CA GLU A 49 6.66 -1.05 26.43
C GLU A 49 5.43 -0.15 26.53
N TYR A 50 4.26 -0.74 26.81
CA TYR A 50 3.02 -0.02 27.07
C TYR A 50 2.40 -0.51 28.38
N GLN A 51 2.25 0.38 29.36
CA GLN A 51 1.69 0.08 30.69
C GLN A 51 2.39 -1.10 31.40
N GLY A 52 3.73 -1.15 31.33
CA GLY A 52 4.52 -2.22 31.95
C GLY A 52 4.47 -3.56 31.22
N LYS A 53 3.95 -3.61 29.99
CA LYS A 53 3.90 -4.81 29.15
C LYS A 53 4.62 -4.57 27.82
N GLN A 54 5.39 -5.55 27.37
CA GLN A 54 5.93 -5.52 26.00
C GLN A 54 4.78 -5.70 25.00
N VAL A 55 4.69 -4.78 24.03
CA VAL A 55 3.71 -4.78 22.96
C VAL A 55 4.42 -4.62 21.61
N LYS A 56 3.84 -5.23 20.57
CA LYS A 56 4.27 -5.03 19.19
C LYS A 56 3.56 -3.82 18.62
N LEU A 57 4.33 -2.81 18.23
CA LEU A 57 3.84 -1.64 17.51
C LEU A 57 3.64 -1.96 16.04
N ASN A 58 2.67 -1.28 15.44
CA ASN A 58 2.26 -1.42 14.05
C ASN A 58 1.77 -2.83 13.67
N ASP A 59 1.45 -3.68 14.64
CA ASP A 59 0.94 -5.03 14.41
C ASP A 59 -0.54 -5.13 14.84
N PRO A 60 -1.50 -5.16 13.90
CA PRO A 60 -2.91 -5.26 14.25
C PRO A 60 -3.29 -6.65 14.75
N ILE A 61 -3.90 -6.69 15.93
CA ILE A 61 -4.37 -7.91 16.57
C ILE A 61 -5.89 -7.87 16.75
N ARG A 62 -6.54 -9.03 16.61
CA ARG A 62 -7.96 -9.18 16.95
C ARG A 62 -8.14 -8.99 18.45
N THR A 63 -9.21 -8.32 18.85
CA THR A 63 -9.54 -8.10 20.26
C THR A 63 -11.02 -8.31 20.53
N SER A 64 -11.32 -8.89 21.67
CA SER A 64 -12.67 -9.01 22.24
C SER A 64 -12.90 -8.06 23.42
N GLU A 65 -11.89 -7.26 23.81
CA GLU A 65 -11.98 -6.33 24.95
C GLU A 65 -13.05 -5.26 24.76
N ASN A 66 -13.32 -4.88 23.50
CA ASN A 66 -14.32 -3.89 23.17
C ASN A 66 -15.32 -4.49 22.18
N PRO A 67 -16.59 -4.68 22.55
CA PRO A 67 -17.58 -5.31 21.68
C PRO A 67 -17.84 -4.49 20.40
N ASN A 68 -17.48 -3.20 20.37
CA ASN A 68 -17.70 -2.31 19.23
C ASN A 68 -16.53 -2.27 18.23
N LYS A 69 -15.42 -2.98 18.50
CA LYS A 69 -14.20 -2.93 17.68
C LYS A 69 -13.58 -4.32 17.52
N LYS A 70 -13.25 -4.67 16.28
CA LYS A 70 -12.72 -6.00 15.93
C LYS A 70 -11.21 -6.13 16.12
N PHE A 71 -10.48 -5.05 15.87
CA PHE A 71 -9.02 -5.02 15.92
C PHE A 71 -8.50 -3.90 16.80
N LYS A 72 -7.34 -4.13 17.41
CA LYS A 72 -6.53 -3.10 18.08
C LYS A 72 -5.11 -3.15 17.54
N VAL A 73 -4.45 -2.00 17.55
CA VAL A 73 -3.05 -1.85 17.16
C VAL A 73 -2.39 -0.78 18.00
N TYR A 74 -1.16 -1.04 18.43
CA TYR A 74 -0.36 -0.07 19.15
C TYR A 74 0.44 0.75 18.14
N THR A 75 0.40 2.07 18.25
CA THR A 75 1.08 2.97 17.31
C THR A 75 1.75 4.10 18.04
N LYS A 76 2.73 4.75 17.40
CA LYS A 76 3.27 6.02 17.90
C LYS A 76 2.31 7.15 17.51
N GLY A 77 1.84 7.88 18.51
CA GLY A 77 1.05 9.09 18.36
C GLY A 77 1.90 10.28 17.87
N PRO A 78 1.27 11.44 17.66
CA PRO A 78 1.95 12.63 17.14
C PRO A 78 3.09 13.13 18.05
N ASN A 79 2.99 12.88 19.36
CA ASN A 79 3.95 13.34 20.37
C ASN A 79 4.95 12.23 20.77
N GLY A 80 5.09 11.17 19.98
CA GLY A 80 5.96 10.03 20.30
C GLY A 80 5.42 9.03 21.34
N ASN A 81 4.32 9.36 22.01
CA ASN A 81 3.65 8.46 22.95
C ASN A 81 3.01 7.26 22.24
N ILE A 82 3.02 6.09 22.89
CA ILE A 82 2.34 4.91 22.39
C ILE A 82 0.84 5.05 22.63
N VAL A 83 0.04 4.92 21.58
CA VAL A 83 -1.42 5.01 21.61
C VAL A 83 -2.04 3.74 21.04
N VAL A 84 -3.16 3.34 21.64
CA VAL A 84 -3.95 2.19 21.18
C VAL A 84 -5.01 2.68 20.20
N VAL A 85 -4.89 2.27 18.94
CA VAL A 85 -5.90 2.53 17.92
C VAL A 85 -6.79 1.31 17.81
N ARG A 86 -8.10 1.49 17.96
CA ARG A 86 -9.10 0.44 17.76
C ARG A 86 -9.85 0.69 16.46
N PHE A 87 -10.00 -0.34 15.63
CA PHE A 87 -10.58 -0.22 14.31
C PHE A 87 -11.31 -1.51 13.87
N GLY A 88 -12.01 -1.43 12.74
CA GLY A 88 -12.84 -2.51 12.23
C GLY A 88 -14.16 -2.67 12.98
N ASP A 89 -15.18 -3.12 12.24
CA ASP A 89 -16.50 -3.42 12.79
C ASP A 89 -16.59 -4.92 13.10
N PRO A 90 -17.06 -5.31 14.31
CA PRO A 90 -17.18 -6.71 14.72
C PRO A 90 -18.13 -7.51 13.82
N ASN A 91 -19.20 -6.88 13.32
CA ASN A 91 -20.25 -7.51 12.51
C ASN A 91 -19.86 -7.58 11.02
N MET A 92 -18.75 -6.95 10.63
CA MET A 92 -18.29 -6.92 9.24
C MET A 92 -17.10 -7.86 9.02
N SER A 93 -17.16 -8.59 7.91
CA SER A 93 -16.05 -9.40 7.41
C SER A 93 -15.32 -8.66 6.29
N ILE A 94 -13.99 -8.75 6.30
CA ILE A 94 -13.12 -8.10 5.34
C ILE A 94 -12.99 -9.02 4.13
N LYS A 95 -13.70 -8.69 3.05
CA LYS A 95 -13.70 -9.40 1.77
C LYS A 95 -12.69 -8.79 0.80
N ARG A 96 -11.41 -8.83 1.18
CA ARG A 96 -10.30 -8.22 0.40
C ARG A 96 -9.81 -9.08 -0.76
N ASP A 97 -10.18 -10.35 -0.75
CA ASP A 97 -10.03 -11.33 -1.82
C ASP A 97 -10.89 -10.98 -3.05
N ASP A 98 -12.06 -10.37 -2.83
CA ASP A 98 -12.90 -9.83 -3.92
C ASP A 98 -12.38 -8.44 -4.36
N PRO A 99 -11.81 -8.32 -5.58
CA PRO A 99 -11.22 -7.07 -6.05
C PRO A 99 -12.25 -5.95 -6.19
N ASN A 100 -13.51 -6.26 -6.53
CA ASN A 100 -14.57 -5.27 -6.66
C ASN A 100 -14.98 -4.72 -5.29
N ARG A 101 -15.09 -5.60 -4.28
CA ARG A 101 -15.38 -5.18 -2.89
C ARG A 101 -14.24 -4.35 -2.32
N ARG A 102 -13.00 -4.78 -2.56
CA ARG A 102 -11.79 -4.05 -2.17
C ARG A 102 -11.75 -2.64 -2.77
N LYS A 103 -11.89 -2.52 -4.09
CA LYS A 103 -11.94 -1.24 -4.80
C LYS A 103 -13.06 -0.34 -4.26
N SER A 104 -14.25 -0.88 -4.04
CA SER A 104 -15.39 -0.13 -3.49
C SER A 104 -15.16 0.35 -2.05
N PHE A 105 -14.50 -0.44 -1.22
CA PHE A 105 -14.13 -0.04 0.13
C PHE A 105 -13.11 1.09 0.07
N ARG A 106 -12.01 0.89 -0.68
CA ARG A 106 -10.93 1.86 -0.80
C ARG A 106 -11.41 3.22 -1.31
N ALA A 107 -12.27 3.24 -2.32
CA ALA A 107 -12.84 4.47 -2.87
C ALA A 107 -13.70 5.23 -1.84
N ARG A 108 -14.59 4.54 -1.12
CA ARG A 108 -15.46 5.17 -0.12
C ARG A 108 -14.72 5.64 1.14
N HIS A 109 -13.55 5.05 1.42
CA HIS A 109 -12.75 5.37 2.60
C HIS A 109 -11.50 6.22 2.29
N ASN A 110 -11.32 6.65 1.03
CA ASN A 110 -10.19 7.47 0.60
C ASN A 110 -8.83 6.85 1.01
N CYS A 111 -8.67 5.56 0.73
CA CYS A 111 -7.47 4.80 1.13
C CYS A 111 -6.19 5.19 0.39
N ASP A 112 -6.29 6.04 -0.63
CA ASP A 112 -5.14 6.61 -1.34
C ASP A 112 -4.44 7.67 -0.47
N ASN A 113 -5.21 8.36 0.40
CA ASN A 113 -4.70 9.25 1.44
C ASN A 113 -5.29 8.89 2.80
N PRO A 114 -4.86 7.76 3.40
CA PRO A 114 -5.48 7.21 4.60
C PRO A 114 -5.16 8.02 5.86
N GLY A 115 -4.16 8.90 5.83
CA GLY A 115 -3.72 9.71 6.96
C GLY A 115 -2.68 9.01 7.84
N PRO A 116 -2.39 9.55 9.03
CA PRO A 116 -1.29 9.06 9.86
C PRO A 116 -1.61 7.73 10.57
N LYS A 117 -0.57 6.98 10.95
CA LYS A 117 -0.67 5.65 11.58
C LYS A 117 -1.50 5.66 12.88
N TYR A 118 -1.56 6.75 13.64
CA TYR A 118 -2.36 6.81 14.86
C TYR A 118 -3.88 7.04 14.60
N LYS A 119 -4.36 6.93 13.36
CA LYS A 119 -5.78 7.05 13.00
C LYS A 119 -6.36 5.71 12.54
N ALA A 120 -7.61 5.43 12.92
CA ALA A 120 -8.30 4.20 12.57
C ALA A 120 -8.44 3.97 11.05
N ARG A 121 -8.59 5.05 10.26
CA ARG A 121 -8.71 4.97 8.79
C ARG A 121 -7.48 4.32 8.15
N TYR A 122 -6.28 4.65 8.62
CA TYR A 122 -5.04 4.04 8.15
C TYR A 122 -5.07 2.53 8.30
N TRP A 123 -5.44 2.04 9.47
CA TRP A 123 -5.48 0.61 9.74
C TRP A 123 -6.62 -0.11 9.03
N SER A 124 -7.77 0.54 8.88
CA SER A 124 -8.85 0.02 8.04
C SER A 124 -8.38 -0.17 6.60
N CYS A 125 -7.70 0.82 6.01
CA CYS A 125 -7.14 0.70 4.66
C CYS A 125 -6.02 -0.35 4.57
N TYR A 126 -5.13 -0.41 5.56
CA TYR A 126 -4.09 -1.43 5.65
C TYR A 126 -4.64 -2.85 5.68
N GLN A 127 -5.74 -3.07 6.40
CA GLN A 127 -6.39 -4.37 6.48
C GLN A 127 -7.07 -4.74 5.15
N TRP A 128 -7.44 -3.76 4.32
CA TRP A 128 -8.04 -3.94 2.99
C TRP A 128 -7.01 -3.89 1.83
N ARG A 129 -5.71 -4.03 2.10
CA ARG A 129 -4.67 -4.13 1.05
C ARG A 129 -4.74 -5.45 0.29
N ALA A 130 -4.33 -5.44 -0.97
CA ALA A 130 -4.15 -6.65 -1.76
C ALA A 130 -3.04 -7.53 -1.16
N GLY A 131 -3.16 -8.86 -1.28
CA GLY A 131 -2.08 -9.80 -0.91
C GLY A 131 -2.01 -10.26 0.55
N ALA A 132 -2.72 -9.63 1.50
CA ALA A 132 -2.81 -10.15 2.85
C ALA A 132 -3.78 -11.34 2.92
N LYS A 133 -3.31 -12.54 3.29
CA LYS A 133 -4.17 -13.72 3.47
C LYS A 133 -5.24 -13.44 4.53
N VAL A 134 -6.52 -13.66 4.21
CA VAL A 134 -7.59 -13.52 5.21
C VAL A 134 -7.39 -14.61 6.25
N ASP A 135 -6.88 -14.26 7.43
CA ASP A 135 -6.89 -15.17 8.56
C ASP A 135 -8.34 -15.28 9.04
N ASN A 136 -8.92 -16.46 8.78
CA ASN A 136 -10.27 -16.82 9.22
C ASN A 136 -10.26 -16.96 10.74
#